data_AF-A0A117E3V3-F1
#
_entry.id   AF-A0A117E3V3-F1
#
_cell.length_a   1.000
_cell.length_b   1.000
_cell.length_c   1.000
_cell.angle_alpha   90.00
_cell.angle_beta   90.00
_cell.angle_gamma   90.00
#
_symmetry.space_group_name_H-M   'P 1'
#
loop_
_entity.id
_entity.type
_entity.pdbx_description
1 polymer ?
#
loop_
_entity_poly.entity_id
_entity_poly.type
_entity_poly.pdbx_seq_one_letter_code
_entity_poly.pdbx_strand_id
1 'polypeptide(L)'
;MKLIAIITTAALAFAAAGSAAVCTPGLNYCTRVLTDVSGSNFEAIQRELQRTDNVVLSNTPGLWGGLVFHCNNDHSITEVQRCPGGCVNAGAGQSDYCSSRSSPWG
;
A
#
# COMPACT_ATOMS: atom_id res chain seq x y z
N MET A 1 42.92 20.71 -27.66
CA MET A 1 42.42 19.37 -27.26
C MET A 1 40.99 19.57 -26.76
N LYS A 2 39.98 18.94 -27.38
CA LYS A 2 38.57 19.11 -27.02
C LYS A 2 38.09 17.83 -26.35
N LEU A 3 37.95 17.87 -25.03
CA LEU A 3 37.49 16.75 -24.21
C LEU A 3 35.97 16.65 -24.34
N ILE A 4 35.49 15.60 -24.98
CA ILE A 4 34.06 15.29 -25.09
C ILE A 4 33.70 14.54 -23.81
N ALA A 5 33.09 15.23 -22.85
CA ALA A 5 32.58 14.62 -21.64
C ALA A 5 31.28 13.88 -21.96
N ILE A 6 31.32 12.55 -21.93
CA ILE A 6 30.14 11.70 -22.08
C ILE A 6 29.56 11.52 -20.68
N ILE A 7 28.41 12.14 -20.41
CA ILE A 7 27.69 11.98 -19.15
C ILE A 7 26.72 10.81 -19.33
N THR A 8 27.11 9.62 -18.89
CA THR A 8 26.23 8.45 -18.83
C THR A 8 25.30 8.60 -17.63
N THR A 9 24.05 9.02 -17.84
CA THR A 9 22.99 8.93 -16.84
C THR A 9 22.59 7.46 -16.65
N ALA A 10 23.10 6.84 -15.59
CA ALA A 10 22.58 5.55 -15.13
C ALA A 10 21.25 5.77 -14.40
N ALA A 11 20.13 5.39 -15.04
CA ALA A 11 18.84 5.32 -14.37
C ALA A 11 18.83 4.08 -13.45
N LEU A 12 18.92 4.31 -12.14
CA LEU A 12 18.66 3.28 -11.14
C LEU A 12 17.14 3.05 -11.08
N ALA A 13 16.65 2.07 -11.84
CA ALA A 13 15.30 1.54 -11.62
C ALA A 13 15.36 0.57 -10.44
N PHE A 14 15.05 1.05 -9.24
CA PHE A 14 14.71 0.18 -8.12
C PHE A 14 13.32 -0.40 -8.38
N ALA A 15 13.26 -1.52 -9.09
CA ALA A 15 12.09 -2.38 -9.05
C ALA A 15 12.06 -3.05 -7.67
N ALA A 16 11.56 -2.33 -6.66
CA ALA A 16 11.02 -2.97 -5.49
C ALA A 16 9.82 -3.78 -5.99
N ALA A 17 10.05 -5.06 -6.29
CA ALA A 17 9.00 -6.00 -6.62
C ALA A 17 8.15 -6.26 -5.36
N GLY A 18 7.37 -5.24 -4.95
CA GLY A 18 6.21 -5.47 -4.12
C GLY A 18 5.34 -6.44 -4.89
N SER A 19 4.90 -7.53 -4.25
CA SER A 19 4.02 -8.46 -4.96
C SER A 19 2.78 -7.72 -5.41
N ALA A 20 2.52 -7.78 -6.71
CA ALA A 20 1.34 -7.18 -7.31
C ALA A 20 0.08 -7.64 -6.56
N ALA A 21 -0.68 -6.68 -6.05
CA ALA A 21 -2.01 -6.89 -5.54
C ALA A 21 -3.02 -6.89 -6.70
N VAL A 22 -4.15 -7.53 -6.49
CA VAL A 22 -5.35 -7.38 -7.30
C VAL A 22 -6.05 -6.11 -6.82
N CYS A 23 -5.81 -4.99 -7.49
CA CYS A 23 -6.38 -3.67 -7.19
C CYS A 23 -6.45 -2.79 -8.44
N THR A 24 -7.23 -1.71 -8.41
CA THR A 24 -7.27 -0.72 -9.49
C THR A 24 -6.20 0.36 -9.24
N PRO A 25 -5.24 0.56 -10.16
CA PRO A 25 -4.23 1.60 -10.01
C PRO A 25 -4.81 2.99 -9.78
N GLY A 26 -4.17 3.75 -8.89
CA GLY A 26 -4.57 5.11 -8.52
C GLY A 26 -5.64 5.19 -7.42
N LEU A 27 -6.21 4.08 -6.98
CA LEU A 27 -7.16 4.05 -5.86
C LEU A 27 -6.51 3.68 -4.54
N ASN A 28 -7.11 4.16 -3.45
CA ASN A 28 -6.79 3.74 -2.10
C ASN A 28 -7.79 2.68 -1.62
N TYR A 29 -7.32 1.73 -0.84
CA TYR A 29 -8.12 0.63 -0.33
C TYR A 29 -7.88 0.40 1.16
N CYS A 30 -8.96 0.17 1.90
CA CYS A 30 -8.90 -0.46 3.20
C CYS A 30 -8.32 -1.87 3.05
N THR A 31 -7.52 -2.34 4.01
CA THR A 31 -7.01 -3.72 4.05
C THR A 31 -8.10 -4.75 3.78
N ARG A 32 -9.27 -4.60 4.42
CA ARG A 32 -10.39 -5.53 4.27
C ARG A 32 -10.88 -5.62 2.83
N VAL A 33 -11.00 -4.47 2.15
CA VAL A 33 -11.45 -4.43 0.75
C VAL A 33 -10.43 -5.13 -0.14
N LEU A 34 -9.12 -4.90 0.07
CA LEU A 34 -8.07 -5.62 -0.65
C LEU A 34 -8.17 -7.13 -0.46
N THR A 35 -8.32 -7.61 0.77
CA THR A 35 -8.40 -9.05 1.05
C THR A 35 -9.71 -9.68 0.57
N ASP A 36 -10.81 -8.92 0.53
CA ASP A 36 -12.11 -9.37 0.00
C ASP A 36 -12.08 -9.49 -1.54
N VAL A 37 -11.32 -8.62 -2.23
CA VAL A 37 -11.10 -8.71 -3.69
C VAL A 37 -10.28 -9.95 -4.06
N SER A 38 -9.21 -10.23 -3.31
CA SER A 38 -8.42 -11.45 -3.50
C SER A 38 -7.64 -11.82 -2.23
N GLY A 39 -7.70 -13.09 -1.85
CA GLY A 39 -6.88 -13.63 -0.76
C GLY A 39 -5.38 -13.50 -1.02
N SER A 40 -4.94 -13.41 -2.29
CA SER A 40 -3.53 -13.18 -2.63
C SER A 40 -3.01 -11.82 -2.16
N ASN A 41 -3.90 -10.85 -1.94
CA ASN A 41 -3.53 -9.51 -1.46
C ASN A 41 -3.04 -9.54 -0.02
N PHE A 42 -3.34 -10.59 0.74
CA PHE A 42 -2.80 -10.79 2.08
C PHE A 42 -1.27 -10.77 2.09
N GLU A 43 -0.63 -11.51 1.16
CA GLU A 43 0.83 -11.55 1.07
C GLU A 43 1.41 -10.20 0.62
N ALA A 44 0.70 -9.47 -0.23
CA ALA A 44 1.12 -8.13 -0.67
C ALA A 44 1.13 -7.14 0.50
N ILE A 45 0.10 -7.19 1.34
CA ILE A 45 0.01 -6.36 2.56
C ILE A 45 1.14 -6.74 3.52
N GLN A 46 1.34 -8.03 3.76
CA GLN A 46 2.41 -8.49 4.64
C GLN A 46 3.79 -8.04 4.14
N ARG A 47 4.08 -8.19 2.85
CA ARG A 47 5.37 -7.79 2.25
C ARG A 47 5.59 -6.29 2.32
N GLU A 48 4.56 -5.47 2.08
CA GLU A 48 4.70 -4.02 2.22
C GLU A 48 5.01 -3.63 3.67
N LEU A 49 4.31 -4.21 4.65
CA LEU A 49 4.57 -3.94 6.07
C LEU A 49 5.96 -4.40 6.53
N GLN A 50 6.45 -5.52 5.97
CA GLN A 50 7.83 -5.97 6.18
C GLN A 50 8.84 -4.98 5.58
N ARG A 51 8.56 -4.43 4.40
CA ARG A 51 9.42 -3.45 3.72
C ARG A 51 9.51 -2.13 4.48
N THR A 52 8.45 -1.74 5.20
CA THR A 52 8.44 -0.52 6.03
C THR A 52 8.99 -0.73 7.45
N ASP A 53 9.70 -1.84 7.70
CA ASP A 53 10.25 -2.24 9.02
C ASP A 53 9.20 -2.30 10.14
N ASN A 54 7.93 -2.51 9.79
CA ASN A 54 6.86 -2.60 10.76
C ASN A 54 6.69 -4.05 11.23
N VAL A 55 7.63 -4.50 12.05
CA VAL A 55 7.69 -5.89 12.55
C VAL A 55 6.41 -6.29 13.28
N VAL A 56 5.81 -5.37 14.04
CA VAL A 56 4.57 -5.66 14.79
C VAL A 56 3.39 -5.86 13.83
N LEU A 57 3.15 -4.92 12.92
CA LEU A 57 2.02 -5.05 12.00
C LEU A 57 2.23 -6.19 11.00
N SER A 58 3.42 -6.39 10.45
CA SER A 58 3.69 -7.47 9.49
C SER A 58 3.44 -8.87 10.07
N ASN A 59 3.55 -9.06 11.39
CA ASN A 59 3.26 -10.33 12.06
C ASN A 59 1.90 -10.39 12.75
N THR A 60 1.11 -9.30 12.72
CA THR A 60 -0.19 -9.23 13.42
C THR A 60 -1.32 -8.81 12.47
N PRO A 61 -1.80 -9.72 11.61
CA PRO A 61 -2.89 -9.43 10.66
C PRO A 61 -4.16 -8.88 11.30
N GLY A 62 -4.43 -9.23 12.56
CA GLY A 62 -5.57 -8.70 13.32
C GLY A 62 -5.54 -7.17 13.52
N LEU A 63 -4.39 -6.51 13.35
CA LEU A 63 -4.24 -5.06 13.48
C LEU A 63 -4.38 -4.31 12.14
N TRP A 64 -4.55 -5.01 11.03
CA TRP A 64 -4.57 -4.37 9.71
C TRP A 64 -5.88 -3.63 9.40
N GLY A 65 -6.93 -3.82 10.20
CA GLY A 65 -8.27 -3.28 9.95
C GLY A 65 -8.34 -1.74 9.85
N GLY A 66 -7.34 -1.05 10.41
CA GLY A 66 -7.21 0.41 10.33
C GLY A 66 -6.25 0.90 9.25
N LEU A 67 -5.69 0.05 8.39
CA LEU A 67 -4.70 0.48 7.40
C LEU A 67 -5.34 0.79 6.04
N VAL A 68 -4.80 1.82 5.38
CA VAL A 68 -5.13 2.21 4.01
C VAL A 68 -3.88 2.06 3.15
N PHE A 69 -4.07 1.40 2.01
CA PHE A 69 -3.03 1.17 1.03
C PHE A 69 -3.37 1.83 -0.31
N HIS A 70 -2.41 2.47 -0.93
CA HIS A 70 -2.51 2.97 -2.30
C HIS A 70 -2.11 1.90 -3.30
N CYS A 71 -2.88 1.72 -4.37
CA CYS A 71 -2.54 0.83 -5.48
C CYS A 71 -1.73 1.60 -6.55
N ASN A 72 -0.46 1.24 -6.70
CA ASN A 72 0.45 1.85 -7.67
C ASN A 72 0.15 1.38 -9.11
N ASN A 73 0.74 2.04 -10.10
CA ASN A 73 0.59 1.70 -11.53
C ASN A 73 1.09 0.29 -11.88
N ASP A 74 2.06 -0.22 -11.14
CA ASP A 74 2.59 -1.59 -11.29
C ASP A 74 1.80 -2.63 -10.46
N HIS A 75 0.67 -2.21 -9.88
CA HIS A 75 -0.16 -2.99 -8.98
C HIS A 75 0.50 -3.37 -7.65
N SER A 76 1.70 -2.85 -7.34
CA SER A 76 2.20 -2.89 -5.96
C SER A 76 1.33 -2.02 -5.07
N ILE A 77 1.39 -2.24 -3.75
CA ILE A 77 0.67 -1.42 -2.78
C ILE A 77 1.62 -0.74 -1.81
N THR A 78 1.25 0.45 -1.36
CA THR A 78 2.02 1.23 -0.39
C THR A 78 1.13 1.67 0.76
N GLU A 79 1.56 1.48 2.00
CA GLU A 79 0.83 1.98 3.17
C GLU A 79 0.81 3.52 3.12
N VAL A 80 -0.37 4.13 3.06
CA VAL A 80 -0.50 5.61 3.00
C VAL A 80 -1.06 6.24 4.26
N GLN A 81 -1.90 5.52 5.01
CA GLN A 81 -2.53 6.06 6.20
C GLN A 81 -2.96 4.98 7.19
N ARG A 82 -2.95 5.34 8.48
CA ARG A 82 -3.58 4.59 9.55
C ARG A 82 -4.81 5.34 10.04
N CYS A 83 -5.91 4.61 10.24
CA CYS A 83 -7.21 5.12 10.63
C CYS A 83 -7.57 4.64 12.04
N PRO A 84 -7.29 5.42 13.10
CA PRO A 84 -7.78 5.13 14.45
C PRO A 84 -9.31 5.02 14.53
N GLY A 85 -10.01 5.74 13.65
CA GLY A 85 -11.46 5.72 13.48
C GLY A 85 -12.02 4.56 12.68
N GLY A 86 -11.16 3.66 12.20
CA GLY A 86 -11.52 2.68 11.19
C GLY A 86 -11.47 3.23 9.78
N CYS A 87 -11.32 2.32 8.83
CA CYS A 87 -11.32 2.61 7.40
C CYS A 87 -12.72 2.43 6.82
N VAL A 88 -13.14 3.36 5.97
CA VAL A 88 -14.46 3.38 5.33
C VAL A 88 -14.30 3.00 3.85
N ASN A 89 -15.02 1.95 3.45
CA ASN A 89 -15.13 1.57 2.04
C ASN A 89 -16.01 2.59 1.31
N ALA A 90 -15.43 3.30 0.35
CA ALA A 90 -16.13 4.35 -0.41
C ALA A 90 -16.99 3.78 -1.57
N GLY A 91 -16.88 2.49 -1.84
CA GLY A 91 -17.58 1.79 -2.90
C GLY A 91 -16.75 1.63 -4.17
N ALA A 92 -17.31 0.90 -5.14
CA ALA A 92 -16.61 0.54 -6.37
C ALA A 92 -16.16 1.78 -7.17
N GLY A 93 -14.88 1.79 -7.56
CA GLY A 93 -14.28 2.88 -8.34
C GLY A 93 -13.96 4.14 -7.54
N GLN A 94 -14.16 4.13 -6.22
CA GLN A 94 -13.83 5.23 -5.32
C GLN A 94 -12.67 4.84 -4.41
N SER A 95 -11.90 5.83 -3.97
CA SER A 95 -10.84 5.60 -2.98
C SER A 95 -11.42 5.52 -1.58
N ASP A 96 -11.03 4.48 -0.86
CA ASP A 96 -11.33 4.32 0.55
C ASP A 96 -10.64 5.40 1.40
N TYR A 97 -11.21 5.69 2.56
CA TYR A 97 -10.75 6.80 3.40
C TYR A 97 -10.88 6.49 4.89
N CYS A 98 -10.08 7.19 5.70
CA CYS A 98 -10.24 7.13 7.15
C CYS A 98 -11.48 7.88 7.61
N SER A 99 -12.27 7.26 8.49
CA SER A 99 -13.29 7.98 9.23
C SER A 99 -12.65 9.09 10.06
N SER A 100 -13.20 10.30 9.98
CA SER A 100 -12.79 11.43 10.83
C SER A 100 -13.25 11.30 12.28
N ARG A 101 -14.14 10.35 12.58
CA ARG A 101 -14.52 10.02 13.94
C ARG A 101 -13.52 9.00 14.47
N SER A 102 -12.68 9.39 15.43
CA SER A 102 -12.01 8.43 16.31
C SER A 102 -13.07 7.48 16.87
N SER A 103 -12.94 6.18 16.60
CA SER A 103 -13.88 5.19 17.12
C SER A 103 -13.84 5.29 18.65
N PRO A 104 -14.99 5.41 19.34
CA PRO A 104 -15.02 5.44 20.81
C PRO A 104 -14.60 4.11 21.46
N TRP A 105 -14.33 3.09 20.65
CA TRP A 105 -14.00 1.73 21.06
C TRP A 105 -12.55 1.46 20.65
N GLY A 106 -11.62 2.07 21.38
CA GLY A 106 -10.22 1.65 21.47
C GLY A 106 -10.07 0.62 22.58
#